data_AF-A0A820V217-F1
#
_entry.id   AF-A0A820V217-F1
#
_cell.length_a   1.000
_cell.length_b   1.000
_cell.length_c   1.000
_cell.angle_alpha   90.00
_cell.angle_beta   90.00
_cell.angle_gamma   90.00
#
_symmetry.space_group_name_H-M   'P 1'
#
loop_
_entity.id
_entity.type
_entity.pdbx_description
1 polymer ?
#
loop_
_entity_poly.entity_id
_entity_poly.type
_entity_poly.pdbx_seq_one_letter_code
_entity_poly.pdbx_strand_id
1 'polypeptide(L)' 'MAEAFVTLTGEIQAESPAISFINSNKGKPLLVVDDYTFKLNKATTTTKYWICTINGCAA' A
#
# COMPACT_ATOMS: atom_id res chain seq x y z
N MET A 1 32.18 -24.84 -25.16
CA MET A 1 32.82 -24.21 -23.98
C MET A 1 31.86 -23.12 -23.54
N ALA A 2 31.06 -23.39 -22.53
CA ALA A 2 30.01 -22.49 -22.06
C ALA A 2 30.26 -22.25 -20.58
N GLU A 3 30.19 -21.01 -20.12
CA GLU A 3 29.90 -20.71 -18.72
C GLU A 3 28.90 -19.56 -18.66
N ALA A 4 27.70 -19.87 -18.17
CA ALA A 4 26.70 -18.92 -17.70
C ALA A 4 26.75 -18.96 -16.18
N PHE A 5 26.95 -17.80 -15.52
CA PHE A 5 26.86 -17.71 -14.07
C PHE A 5 25.43 -17.30 -13.71
N VAL A 6 24.67 -18.25 -13.16
CA VAL A 6 23.34 -18.03 -12.61
C VAL A 6 23.50 -17.67 -11.13
N THR A 7 23.22 -16.43 -10.75
CA THR A 7 23.00 -16.10 -9.34
C THR A 7 21.65 -16.68 -8.90
N LEU A 8 21.73 -17.67 -8.03
CA LEU A 8 20.62 -18.36 -7.37
C LEU A 8 19.89 -17.38 -6.44
N THR A 9 18.56 -17.47 -6.43
CA THR A 9 17.56 -16.71 -5.66
C THR A 9 17.25 -15.29 -6.15
N GLY A 10 16.71 -15.20 -7.36
CA GLY A 10 15.94 -14.02 -7.79
C GLY A 10 14.45 -14.38 -7.83
N GLU A 11 13.79 -14.42 -6.68
CA GLU A 11 12.33 -14.31 -6.67
C GLU A 11 12.00 -12.93 -7.22
N ILE A 12 11.32 -12.86 -8.37
CA ILE A 12 10.73 -11.61 -8.85
C ILE A 12 9.62 -11.29 -7.86
N GLN A 13 9.96 -10.57 -6.80
CA GLN A 13 8.97 -10.04 -5.89
C GLN A 13 8.25 -8.93 -6.63
N ALA A 14 7.14 -9.29 -7.28
CA ALA A 14 6.06 -8.34 -7.44
C ALA A 14 5.59 -8.01 -6.02
N GLU A 15 6.28 -7.07 -5.37
CA GLU A 15 5.83 -6.48 -4.11
C GLU A 15 4.53 -5.76 -4.42
N SER A 16 3.44 -6.53 -4.39
CA SER A 16 2.11 -5.97 -4.31
C SER A 16 2.08 -5.13 -3.04
N PRO A 17 1.65 -3.86 -3.12
CA PRO A 17 1.63 -3.00 -1.97
C PRO A 17 0.87 -3.69 -0.83
N ALA A 18 1.44 -3.72 0.37
CA ALA A 18 0.82 -4.38 1.51
C ALA A 18 -0.38 -3.54 1.98
N ILE A 19 -1.59 -3.98 1.63
CA ILE A 19 -2.83 -3.27 1.96
C ILE A 19 -3.45 -3.85 3.23
N SER A 20 -3.68 -3.01 4.24
CA SER A 20 -4.44 -3.37 5.45
C SER A 20 -5.43 -2.29 5.87
N PHE A 21 -6.47 -2.68 6.59
CA PHE A 21 -7.48 -1.77 7.13
C PHE A 21 -7.39 -1.78 8.65
N ILE A 22 -7.24 -0.60 9.25
CA ILE A 22 -7.21 -0.43 10.70
C ILE A 22 -8.29 0.55 11.14
N ASN A 23 -8.67 0.49 12.41
CA ASN A 23 -9.55 1.50 13.00
C ASN A 23 -8.70 2.54 13.72
N SER A 24 -8.96 3.81 13.44
CA SER A 24 -8.44 4.92 14.24
C SER A 24 -8.98 4.83 15.67
N ASN A 25 -8.28 5.44 16.62
CA ASN A 25 -8.73 5.55 18.02
C ASN A 25 -10.14 6.19 18.14
N LYS A 26 -10.53 7.01 17.15
CA LYS A 26 -11.88 7.61 17.03
C LYS A 26 -12.92 6.70 16.33
N GLY A 27 -12.60 5.42 16.10
CA GLY A 27 -13.47 4.43 15.45
C GLY A 27 -13.57 4.56 13.92
N LYS A 28 -12.91 5.54 13.30
CA LYS A 28 -12.96 5.75 11.83
C LYS A 28 -12.03 4.78 11.10
N PRO A 29 -12.44 4.21 9.95
CA PRO A 29 -11.59 3.33 9.17
C PRO A 29 -10.42 4.10 8.56
N LEU A 30 -9.24 3.49 8.60
CA LEU A 30 -8.01 3.92 7.98
C LEU A 30 -7.52 2.80 7.07
N LEU A 31 -6.96 3.20 5.92
CA LEU A 31 -6.31 2.33 4.98
C LEU A 31 -4.80 2.47 5.18
N VAL A 32 -4.08 1.37 5.27
CA VAL A 32 -2.62 1.34 5.36
C VAL A 32 -2.08 0.66 4.11
N VAL A 33 -1.15 1.30 3.42
CA VAL A 33 -0.49 0.81 2.21
C VAL A 33 1.01 1.06 2.36
N ASP A 34 1.83 0.01 2.42
CA ASP A 34 3.31 0.10 2.55
C ASP A 34 3.77 1.13 3.61
N ASP A 35 3.20 1.03 4.82
CA ASP A 35 3.42 1.93 5.97
C ASP A 35 2.81 3.34 5.87
N TYR A 36 2.17 3.71 4.75
CA TYR A 36 1.42 4.95 4.63
C TYR A 36 -0.02 4.78 5.09
N THR A 37 -0.48 5.71 5.94
CA THR A 37 -1.87 5.71 6.41
C THR A 37 -2.72 6.71 5.64
N PHE A 38 -3.89 6.28 5.19
CA PHE A 38 -4.87 7.05 4.46
C PHE A 38 -6.20 7.10 5.22
N LYS A 39 -6.81 8.28 5.28
CA LYS A 39 -8.14 8.48 5.84
C LYS A 39 -9.19 8.47 4.74
N LEU A 40 -10.37 7.95 5.04
CA LEU A 40 -11.50 8.00 4.12
C LEU A 40 -11.92 9.47 3.92
N ASN A 41 -11.85 9.95 2.68
CA ASN A 41 -12.26 11.30 2.30
C ASN A 41 -13.71 11.32 1.81
N LYS A 42 -14.04 10.44 0.85
CA LYS A 42 -15.38 10.33 0.27
C LYS A 42 -15.70 8.88 -0.01
N ALA A 43 -16.89 8.43 0.36
CA ALA A 43 -17.43 7.15 -0.07
C ALA A 43 -18.62 7.40 -1.00
N THR A 44 -18.60 6.79 -2.17
CA THR A 44 -19.77 6.60 -3.02
C THR A 44 -20.27 5.17 -2.85
N THR A 45 -21.39 4.82 -3.50
CA THR A 45 -21.94 3.45 -3.48
C THR A 45 -20.95 2.41 -4.01
N THR A 46 -20.07 2.81 -4.93
CA THR A 46 -19.17 1.89 -5.65
C THR A 46 -17.69 2.09 -5.29
N THR A 47 -17.31 3.29 -4.83
CA THR A 47 -15.89 3.67 -4.73
C THR A 47 -15.62 4.45 -3.45
N LYS A 48 -14.49 4.14 -2.80
CA LYS A 48 -14.01 4.88 -1.63
C LYS A 48 -12.74 5.63 -2.02
N TYR A 49 -12.77 6.95 -1.85
CA TYR A 49 -11.64 7.84 -2.03
C TYR A 49 -10.94 8.03 -0.69
N TRP A 50 -9.63 7.77 -0.69
CA TRP A 50 -8.77 7.86 0.47
C TRP A 50 -7.74 8.97 0.23
N ILE A 51 -7.39 9.69 1.28
CA ILE A 51 -6.38 10.74 1.23
C ILE A 51 -5.28 10.41 2.24
N CYS A 52 -4.02 10.58 1.84
CA CYS A 52 -2.89 10.36 2.72
C CYS A 52 -3.00 11.26 3.95
N THR A 53 -2.65 10.72 5.12
CA THR A 53 -2.66 11.47 6.39
C THR A 53 -1.37 12.26 6.61
N ILE A 54 -0.32 11.95 5.86
CA ILE A 54 0.96 12.68 5.89
C ILE A 54 0.78 14.03 5.18
N ASN A 55 1.12 15.12 5.87
CA ASN A 55 1.09 16.46 5.29
C ASN A 55 2.11 16.56 4.15
N GLY A 56 1.67 16.94 2.96
CA GLY A 56 2.54 17.10 1.79
C GLY A 56 2.79 15.84 0.96
N CYS A 57 2.11 14.72 1.25
CA CYS A 57 2.11 13.60 0.32
C CYS A 57 1.32 13.98 -0.94
N ALA A 58 2.02 14.08 -2.08
CA ALA A 58 1.40 14.05 -3.40
C ALA A 58 0.99 12.60 -3.67
N ALA A 59 -0.33 12.35 -3.67
CA ALA A 59 -0.92 11.10 -4.13
C ALA A 59 -1.20 11.17 -5.63
#